data_AF-A0A914Y9X0-F1
#
_entry.id   AF-A0A914Y9X0-F1
#
_cell.length_a   1.000
_cell.length_b   1.000
_cell.length_c   1.000
_cell.angle_alpha   90.00
_cell.angle_beta   90.00
_cell.angle_gamma   90.00
#
_symmetry.space_group_name_H-M   'P 1'
#
loop_
_entity.id
_entity.type
_entity.pdbx_description
1 polymer ?
#
loop_
_entity_poly.entity_id
_entity_poly.type
_entity_poly.pdbx_seq_one_letter_code
_entity_poly.pdbx_strand_id
1 'polypeptide(L)'
;MIDVPKAKAAKEKVAKKICETINNYVNEKTDGKIRDIIKVEELYSAMNILISSGICIVGKWEQPFNDPVFSTFYSSATSKKTIQMLSKSISPGGCNLTKGNSWKCIGLPYKTRNIWLHILLPNEKDGLSHILENLNYSFIKRCVRRYYF
;
A
#
# COMPACT_ATOMS: atom_id res chain seq x y z
N MET A 1 32.17 34.23 21.61
CA MET A 1 32.47 33.21 20.58
C MET A 1 31.73 31.94 21.00
N ILE A 2 30.61 31.62 20.35
CA ILE A 2 29.83 30.40 20.68
C ILE A 2 30.62 29.21 20.14
N ASP A 3 30.90 28.25 21.01
CA ASP A 3 31.65 27.03 20.72
C ASP A 3 30.86 26.16 19.72
N VAL A 4 31.14 26.33 18.43
CA VAL A 4 30.44 25.73 17.27
C VAL A 4 30.22 24.21 17.41
N PRO A 5 31.16 23.41 17.96
CA PRO A 5 30.96 21.98 18.20
C PRO A 5 29.85 21.68 19.23
N LYS A 6 29.71 22.49 20.29
CA LYS A 6 28.68 22.29 21.33
C LYS A 6 27.28 22.60 20.79
N ALA A 7 27.16 23.62 19.95
CA ALA A 7 25.88 23.97 19.31
C ALA A 7 25.40 22.89 18.33
N LYS A 8 26.32 22.25 17.60
CA LYS A 8 26.02 21.13 16.70
C LYS A 8 25.54 19.88 17.47
N ALA A 9 26.26 19.51 18.54
CA ALA A 9 25.90 18.36 19.38
C ALA A 9 24.53 18.53 20.07
N ALA A 10 24.21 19.75 20.52
CA ALA A 10 22.91 20.04 21.11
C ALA A 10 21.75 19.88 20.11
N LYS A 11 21.91 20.37 18.87
CA LYS A 11 20.91 20.21 17.79
C LYS A 11 20.71 18.75 17.41
N GLU A 12 21.79 17.97 17.34
CA GLU A 12 21.72 16.54 17.03
C GLU A 12 20.97 15.75 18.11
N LYS A 13 21.20 16.08 19.39
CA LYS A 13 20.47 15.48 20.51
C LYS A 13 18.97 15.78 20.46
N VAL A 14 18.59 17.00 20.10
CA VAL A 14 17.19 17.40 19.92
C VAL A 14 16.57 16.66 18.75
N ALA A 15 17.25 16.58 17.61
CA ALA A 15 16.80 15.84 16.43
C ALA A 15 16.56 14.36 16.73
N LYS A 16 17.49 13.70 17.44
CA LYS A 16 17.31 12.30 17.89
C LYS A 16 16.05 12.12 18.72
N LYS A 17 15.84 12.98 19.72
CA LYS A 17 14.66 12.92 20.59
C LYS A 17 13.35 13.13 19.83
N ILE A 18 13.32 14.06 18.86
CA ILE A 18 12.14 14.29 18.01
C ILE A 18 11.87 13.06 17.13
N CYS A 19 12.90 12.53 16.46
CA CYS A 19 12.79 11.32 15.65
C CYS A 19 12.25 10.14 16.46
N GLU A 20 12.84 9.86 17.62
CA GLU A 20 12.39 8.80 18.53
C GLU A 20 10.92 9.00 18.93
N THR A 21 10.51 10.21 19.28
CA THR A 21 9.13 10.50 19.67
C THR A 21 8.14 10.20 18.54
N ILE A 22 8.44 10.67 17.33
CA ILE A 22 7.56 10.49 16.17
C ILE A 22 7.53 9.02 15.73
N ASN A 23 8.69 8.39 15.62
CA ASN A 23 8.81 7.00 15.22
C ASN A 23 8.14 6.07 16.23
N ASN A 24 8.31 6.29 17.55
CA ASN A 24 7.62 5.51 18.57
C ASN A 24 6.10 5.69 18.49
N TYR A 25 5.62 6.93 18.32
CA TYR A 25 4.20 7.19 18.16
C TYR A 25 3.63 6.47 16.92
N VAL A 26 4.30 6.56 15.77
CA VAL A 26 3.88 5.89 14.54
C VAL A 26 3.94 4.37 14.67
N ASN A 27 4.99 3.85 15.31
CA ASN A 27 5.16 2.43 15.59
C ASN A 27 4.01 1.88 16.44
N GLU A 28 3.65 2.58 17.52
CA GLU A 28 2.50 2.24 18.35
C GLU A 28 1.18 2.31 17.59
N LYS A 29 0.95 3.40 16.83
CA LYS A 29 -0.31 3.57 16.06
C LYS A 29 -0.46 2.63 14.88
N THR A 30 0.60 1.96 14.47
CA THR A 30 0.60 1.04 13.33
C THR A 30 0.78 -0.42 13.74
N ASP A 31 0.74 -0.72 15.03
CA ASP A 31 1.03 -2.04 15.62
C ASP A 31 2.35 -2.62 15.11
N GLY A 32 3.42 -1.82 15.10
CA GLY A 32 4.74 -2.32 14.69
C GLY A 32 5.03 -2.28 13.19
N LYS A 33 4.05 -1.89 12.35
CA LYS A 33 4.16 -2.02 10.88
C LYS A 33 4.95 -0.89 10.23
N ILE A 34 4.98 0.30 10.83
CA ILE A 34 5.80 1.44 10.38
C ILE A 34 6.65 1.88 11.56
N ARG A 35 7.97 1.68 11.48
CA ARG A 35 8.89 1.92 12.61
C ARG A 35 9.68 3.21 12.43
N ASP A 36 10.28 3.38 11.26
CA ASP A 36 11.17 4.50 10.97
C ASP A 36 10.57 5.37 9.87
N ILE A 37 9.53 6.13 10.22
CA ILE A 37 8.89 7.03 9.26
C ILE A 37 9.77 8.24 8.94
N ILE A 38 10.68 8.59 9.85
CA ILE A 38 11.61 9.71 9.71
C ILE A 38 12.97 9.31 10.27
N LYS A 39 14.04 9.74 9.60
CA LYS A 39 15.42 9.54 10.05
C LYS A 39 16.02 10.82 10.63
N VAL A 40 17.00 10.67 11.52
CA VAL A 40 17.60 11.80 12.25
C VAL A 40 18.28 12.79 11.30
N GLU A 41 18.88 12.27 10.23
CA GLU A 41 19.46 13.04 9.14
C GLU A 41 18.45 13.83 8.31
N GLU A 42 17.15 13.58 8.43
CA GLU A 42 16.12 14.37 7.74
C GLU A 42 15.75 15.63 8.53
N LEU A 43 16.14 15.72 9.81
CA LEU A 43 15.80 16.81 10.73
C LEU A 43 16.88 17.91 10.84
N TYR A 44 17.65 18.16 9.77
CA TYR A 44 18.73 19.15 9.78
C TYR A 44 18.24 20.60 10.00
N SER A 45 19.22 21.46 10.33
CA SER A 45 19.17 22.78 11.01
C SER A 45 18.23 23.88 10.49
N ALA A 46 17.31 23.63 9.56
CA ALA A 46 16.35 24.63 9.07
C ALA A 46 14.89 24.11 8.99
N MET A 47 14.59 22.93 9.53
CA MET A 47 13.21 22.44 9.56
C MET A 47 12.37 23.18 10.60
N ASN A 48 11.46 24.03 10.11
CA ASN A 48 10.50 24.75 10.94
C ASN A 48 9.16 24.01 11.10
N ILE A 49 8.81 23.15 10.13
CA ILE A 49 7.55 22.39 10.10
C ILE A 49 7.82 21.00 9.52
N LEU A 50 7.22 19.98 10.12
CA LEU A 50 7.21 18.59 9.68
C LEU A 50 5.76 18.12 9.57
N ILE A 51 5.36 17.64 8.39
CA ILE A 51 4.07 16.99 8.20
C ILE A 51 4.34 15.56 7.77
N SER A 52 3.88 14.60 8.58
CA SER A 52 4.00 13.18 8.29
C SER A 52 2.63 12.52 8.43
N SER A 53 2.30 11.65 7.47
CA SER A 53 1.04 10.91 7.45
C SER A 53 1.32 9.43 7.23
N GLY A 54 0.74 8.58 8.08
CA GLY A 54 0.72 7.14 7.91
C GLY A 54 -0.71 6.61 8.00
N ILE A 55 -1.07 5.70 7.11
CA ILE A 55 -2.37 5.01 7.14
C ILE A 55 -2.10 3.52 7.17
N CYS A 56 -2.66 2.83 8.17
CA CYS A 56 -2.64 1.38 8.26
C CYS A 56 -4.06 0.84 8.12
N ILE A 57 -4.31 0.04 7.07
CA ILE A 57 -5.59 -0.61 6.85
C ILE A 57 -5.44 -2.07 7.23
N VAL A 58 -6.05 -2.46 8.35
CA VAL A 58 -6.18 -3.86 8.77
C VAL A 58 -7.64 -4.22 8.72
N GLY A 59 -8.00 -5.16 7.86
CA GLY A 59 -9.39 -5.57 7.66
C GLY A 59 -9.49 -7.06 7.42
N LYS A 60 -10.57 -7.65 7.91
CA LYS A 60 -10.96 -9.02 7.55
C LYS A 60 -11.74 -8.99 6.24
N TRP A 61 -11.50 -9.93 5.35
CA TRP A 61 -12.35 -10.12 4.16
C TRP A 61 -13.80 -10.39 4.57
N GLU A 62 -14.77 -9.90 3.79
CA GLU A 62 -16.18 -10.31 3.95
C GLU A 62 -16.31 -11.82 3.76
N GLN A 63 -15.59 -12.36 2.78
CA GLN A 63 -15.46 -13.79 2.57
C GLN A 63 -13.97 -14.20 2.59
N PRO A 64 -13.48 -14.86 3.66
CA PRO A 64 -12.08 -15.28 3.78
C PRO A 64 -11.62 -16.24 2.68
N PHE A 65 -10.35 -16.18 2.31
CA PHE A 65 -9.73 -17.13 1.36
C PHE A 65 -9.50 -18.50 2.00
N ASN A 66 -9.37 -19.52 1.16
CA ASN A 66 -8.84 -20.81 1.58
C ASN A 66 -7.34 -20.70 1.85
N ASP A 67 -6.76 -21.74 2.46
CA ASP A 67 -5.32 -21.83 2.66
C ASP A 67 -4.57 -21.69 1.33
N PRO A 68 -3.42 -20.99 1.33
CA PRO A 68 -2.68 -20.76 0.12
C PRO A 68 -2.08 -22.06 -0.42
N VAL A 69 -2.08 -22.18 -1.75
CA VAL A 69 -1.45 -23.31 -2.47
C VAL A 69 -0.30 -22.80 -3.31
N PHE A 70 0.75 -23.60 -3.49
CA PHE A 70 1.86 -23.21 -4.35
C PHE A 70 1.43 -23.16 -5.82
N SER A 71 1.68 -22.03 -6.47
CA SER A 71 1.37 -21.82 -7.88
C SER A 71 2.41 -20.92 -8.55
N THR A 72 2.41 -20.91 -9.88
CA THR A 72 3.35 -20.10 -10.66
C THR A 72 2.86 -18.67 -10.81
N PHE A 73 3.68 -17.71 -10.40
CA PHE A 73 3.50 -16.29 -10.68
C PHE A 73 4.48 -15.85 -11.77
N TYR A 74 3.98 -15.11 -12.76
CA TYR A 74 4.78 -14.55 -13.85
C TYR A 74 5.09 -13.09 -13.51
N SER A 75 6.36 -12.78 -13.26
CA SER A 75 6.81 -11.39 -13.03
C SER A 75 7.18 -10.66 -14.33
N SER A 76 7.34 -11.40 -15.42
CA SER A 76 7.48 -10.89 -16.78
C SER A 76 7.09 -11.96 -17.80
N ALA A 77 7.18 -11.68 -19.10
CA ALA A 77 6.96 -12.66 -20.15
C ALA A 77 7.92 -13.88 -20.05
N THR A 78 9.13 -13.67 -19.54
CA THR A 78 10.21 -14.68 -19.48
C THR A 78 10.54 -15.17 -18.07
N SER A 79 10.11 -14.46 -17.02
CA SER A 79 10.44 -14.77 -15.64
C SER A 79 9.22 -15.27 -14.85
N LYS A 80 9.42 -16.38 -14.13
CA LYS A 80 8.39 -17.00 -13.28
C LYS A 80 8.96 -17.45 -11.94
N LYS A 81 8.11 -17.45 -10.92
CA LYS A 81 8.44 -17.94 -9.57
C LYS A 81 7.28 -18.74 -9.01
N THR A 82 7.58 -19.75 -8.20
CA THR A 82 6.56 -20.46 -7.42
C THR A 82 6.28 -19.68 -6.15
N ILE A 83 5.03 -19.32 -5.91
CA ILE A 83 4.58 -18.57 -4.73
C ILE A 83 3.36 -19.24 -4.09
N GLN A 84 3.11 -18.92 -2.83
CA GLN A 84 1.85 -19.23 -2.17
C GLN A 84 0.74 -18.33 -2.73
N MET A 85 -0.25 -18.93 -3.40
CA MET A 85 -1.35 -18.25 -4.06
C MET A 85 -2.65 -18.52 -3.31
N LEU A 86 -3.38 -17.45 -2.97
CA LEU A 86 -4.72 -17.54 -2.39
C LEU A 86 -5.73 -17.90 -3.47
N SER A 87 -6.72 -18.73 -3.13
CA SER A 87 -7.79 -19.12 -4.04
C SER A 87 -9.14 -19.18 -3.32
N LYS A 88 -10.22 -18.89 -4.06
CA LYS A 88 -11.59 -18.95 -3.55
C LYS A 88 -12.62 -18.95 -4.67
N SER A 89 -13.69 -19.73 -4.50
CA SER A 89 -14.94 -19.56 -5.26
C SER A 89 -15.83 -18.54 -4.55
N ILE A 90 -16.20 -17.46 -5.25
CA ILE A 90 -17.00 -16.36 -4.69
C ILE A 90 -18.46 -16.52 -5.12
N SER A 91 -19.39 -16.46 -4.17
CA SER A 91 -20.84 -16.50 -4.45
C SER A 91 -21.28 -15.30 -5.31
N PRO A 92 -22.39 -15.42 -6.08
CA PRO A 92 -22.97 -14.28 -6.79
C PRO A 92 -23.15 -13.07 -5.86
N GLY A 93 -22.71 -11.89 -6.31
CA GLY A 93 -22.74 -10.65 -5.51
C GLY A 93 -21.63 -10.51 -4.45
N GLY A 94 -20.77 -11.52 -4.26
CA GLY A 94 -19.69 -11.49 -3.28
C GLY A 94 -18.44 -10.70 -3.71
N CYS A 95 -18.35 -10.33 -4.99
CA CYS A 95 -17.31 -9.46 -5.53
C CYS A 95 -17.85 -8.64 -6.70
N ASN A 96 -17.14 -7.55 -7.02
CA ASN A 96 -17.37 -6.79 -8.24
C ASN A 96 -16.40 -7.28 -9.30
N LEU A 97 -16.86 -7.54 -10.52
CA LEU A 97 -16.00 -7.86 -11.64
C LEU A 97 -16.32 -6.92 -12.80
N THR A 98 -15.33 -6.16 -13.24
CA THR A 98 -15.39 -5.35 -14.46
C THR A 98 -14.33 -5.81 -15.43
N LYS A 99 -14.60 -5.66 -16.73
CA LYS A 99 -13.70 -6.06 -17.81
C LYS A 99 -13.64 -4.91 -18.81
N GLY A 100 -12.42 -4.55 -19.22
CA GLY A 100 -12.16 -3.74 -20.40
C GLY A 100 -11.59 -4.60 -21.51
N ASN A 101 -11.20 -3.95 -22.62
CA ASN A 101 -10.65 -4.66 -23.78
C ASN A 101 -9.33 -5.37 -23.45
N SER A 102 -8.47 -4.75 -22.66
CA SER A 102 -7.11 -5.23 -22.33
C SER A 102 -6.90 -5.57 -20.85
N TRP A 103 -7.94 -5.51 -20.02
CA TRP A 103 -7.82 -5.67 -18.57
C TRP A 103 -9.08 -6.22 -17.91
N LYS A 104 -8.92 -6.75 -16.70
CA LYS A 104 -9.99 -7.16 -15.79
C LYS A 104 -9.75 -6.53 -14.43
N CYS A 105 -10.80 -6.11 -13.73
CA CYS A 105 -10.69 -5.62 -12.37
C CYS A 105 -11.67 -6.36 -11.48
N ILE A 106 -11.16 -6.90 -10.36
CA ILE A 106 -11.96 -7.49 -9.31
C ILE A 106 -11.96 -6.58 -8.09
N GLY A 107 -13.12 -6.37 -7.47
CA GLY A 107 -13.28 -5.70 -6.20
C GLY A 107 -13.65 -6.71 -5.12
N LEU A 108 -12.83 -6.79 -4.06
CA LEU A 108 -13.02 -7.67 -2.92
C LEU A 108 -13.43 -6.86 -1.68
N PRO A 109 -14.61 -7.08 -1.11
CA PRO A 109 -15.04 -6.38 0.09
C PRO A 109 -14.32 -6.86 1.34
N TYR A 110 -13.98 -5.92 2.22
CA TYR A 110 -13.75 -6.21 3.63
C TYR A 110 -15.09 -6.38 4.37
N LYS A 111 -15.04 -7.00 5.55
CA LYS A 111 -16.20 -7.29 6.40
C LYS A 111 -16.98 -6.02 6.76
N THR A 112 -16.26 -4.93 6.97
CA THR A 112 -16.83 -3.58 6.99
C THR A 112 -17.10 -3.23 5.52
N ARG A 113 -18.32 -3.53 5.03
CA ARG A 113 -18.71 -3.50 3.61
C ARG A 113 -18.51 -2.16 2.86
N ASN A 114 -17.99 -1.14 3.54
CA ASN A 114 -17.60 0.16 3.02
C ASN A 114 -16.14 0.25 2.51
N ILE A 115 -15.27 -0.74 2.77
CA ILE A 115 -13.89 -0.79 2.27
C ILE A 115 -13.71 -1.94 1.29
N TRP A 116 -13.07 -1.69 0.15
CA TRP A 116 -12.86 -2.66 -0.93
C TRP A 116 -11.41 -2.64 -1.40
N LEU A 117 -10.79 -3.81 -1.59
CA LEU A 117 -9.55 -3.92 -2.36
C LEU A 117 -9.91 -4.17 -3.83
N HIS A 118 -9.49 -3.27 -4.70
CA HIS A 118 -9.59 -3.46 -6.14
C HIS A 118 -8.26 -3.94 -6.71
N ILE A 119 -8.29 -5.08 -7.41
CA ILE A 119 -7.14 -5.65 -8.10
C ILE A 119 -7.38 -5.50 -9.58
N LEU A 120 -6.52 -4.73 -10.26
CA LEU A 120 -6.51 -4.56 -11.69
C LEU A 120 -5.47 -5.49 -12.31
N LEU A 121 -5.91 -6.31 -13.26
CA LEU A 121 -5.08 -7.32 -13.91
C LEU A 121 -5.12 -7.10 -15.43
N PRO A 122 -3.97 -6.82 -16.09
CA PRO A 122 -3.88 -6.85 -17.54
C PRO A 122 -4.19 -8.24 -18.09
N ASN A 123 -4.72 -8.32 -19.31
CA ASN A 123 -4.92 -9.61 -19.98
C ASN A 123 -3.60 -10.26 -20.42
N GLU A 124 -2.59 -9.44 -20.72
CA GLU A 124 -1.23 -9.86 -21.10
C GLU A 124 -0.30 -9.91 -19.89
N LYS A 125 0.69 -10.81 -19.91
CA LYS A 125 1.61 -11.04 -18.77
C LYS A 125 2.51 -9.85 -18.46
N ASP A 126 2.83 -9.05 -19.47
CA ASP A 126 3.66 -7.85 -19.44
C ASP A 126 2.87 -6.57 -19.74
N GLY A 127 1.53 -6.66 -19.81
CA GLY A 127 0.64 -5.53 -20.15
C GLY A 127 0.48 -4.48 -19.06
N LEU A 128 1.19 -4.58 -17.91
CA LEU A 128 1.05 -3.64 -16.80
C LEU A 128 1.52 -2.23 -17.19
N SER A 129 2.61 -2.10 -17.93
CA SER A 129 3.15 -0.80 -18.35
C SER A 129 2.14 0.01 -19.17
N HIS A 130 1.47 -0.64 -20.12
CA HIS A 130 0.43 -0.01 -20.95
C HIS A 130 -0.76 0.49 -20.12
N ILE A 131 -1.17 -0.26 -19.10
CA ILE A 131 -2.21 0.20 -18.17
C ILE A 131 -1.75 1.43 -17.38
N LEU A 132 -0.51 1.43 -16.88
CA LEU A 132 0.03 2.52 -16.08
C LEU A 132 0.14 3.83 -16.87
N GLU A 133 0.55 3.76 -18.13
CA GLU A 133 0.60 4.93 -19.03
C GLU A 133 -0.78 5.57 -19.26
N ASN A 134 -1.85 4.78 -19.19
CA ASN A 134 -3.23 5.22 -19.41
C ASN A 134 -4.01 5.41 -18.10
N LEU A 135 -3.34 5.33 -16.95
CA LEU A 135 -3.98 5.38 -15.64
C LEU A 135 -4.40 6.82 -15.31
N ASN A 136 -5.70 7.06 -15.34
CA ASN A 136 -6.31 8.34 -14.96
C ASN A 136 -7.63 8.12 -14.20
N TYR A 137 -8.23 9.21 -13.71
CA TYR A 137 -9.49 9.18 -12.99
C TYR A 137 -10.60 8.45 -13.75
N SER A 138 -10.78 8.76 -15.04
CA SER A 138 -11.80 8.14 -15.89
C SER A 138 -11.55 6.64 -16.06
N PHE A 139 -10.29 6.23 -16.19
CA PHE A 139 -9.89 4.84 -16.24
C PHE A 139 -10.28 4.12 -14.94
N ILE A 140 -9.85 4.64 -13.79
CA ILE A 140 -10.14 4.06 -12.47
C ILE A 140 -11.65 3.97 -12.25
N LYS A 141 -12.42 5.01 -12.60
CA LYS A 141 -13.88 5.03 -12.48
C LYS A 141 -14.55 3.90 -13.27
N ARG A 142 -14.00 3.52 -14.44
CA ARG A 142 -14.50 2.36 -15.21
C ARG A 142 -14.15 1.04 -14.51
N CYS A 143 -12.96 0.93 -13.93
CA CYS A 143 -12.54 -0.28 -13.20
C CYS A 143 -13.38 -0.52 -11.94
N VAL A 144 -13.60 0.51 -11.14
CA VAL A 144 -14.29 0.38 -9.84
C VAL A 144 -15.81 0.54 -9.93
N ARG A 145 -16.36 0.60 -11.15
CA ARG A 145 -17.80 0.80 -11.36
C ARG A 145 -18.58 -0.35 -10.73
N ARG A 146 -19.37 -0.04 -9.71
CA ARG A 146 -20.33 -0.96 -9.11
C ARG A 146 -21.53 -1.11 -10.04
N TYR A 147 -21.83 -2.35 -10.41
CA TYR A 147 -23.17 -2.70 -10.83
C TYR A 147 -23.96 -2.97 -9.55
N TYR A 148 -24.91 -2.09 -9.23
CA TYR A 148 -25.94 -2.44 -8.28
C TYR A 148 -26.81 -3.49 -8.98
N PHE A 149 -26.71 -4.75 -8.54
CA PHE A 149 -27.69 -5.78 -8.87
C PHE A 149 -28.67 -5.87 -7.71
#